data_AF-A0A8J2E8S7-F1
#
_entry.id   AF-A0A8J2E8S7-F1
#
_cell.length_a   1.000
_cell.length_b   1.000
_cell.length_c   1.000
_cell.angle_alpha   90.00
_cell.angle_beta   90.00
_cell.angle_gamma   90.00
#
_symmetry.space_group_name_H-M   'P 1'
#
loop_
_entity.id
_entity.type
_entity.pdbx_description
1 polymer ?
#
loop_
_entity_poly.entity_id
_entity_poly.type
_entity_poly.pdbx_seq_one_letter_code
_entity_poly.pdbx_strand_id
1 'polypeptide(L)'
;MASTSWLRSPFVILKDLESLLIQSTWFRNDVVEFFLDWRTPVATAVGYLLFVAAATTFSRKYLAQRPHAASTSQGASSEGGKSPSSSIGWRPWFCGSDLKALSVGHDLILIGASATMFVGCFSAVVDRVQRTSADFLLCEDPNLAVSLFSSGVKTNGNEQTLLEVTTEDAVNRLFLWSFLYYLSKYYELLDTILQLARGRPPPQFFLHVYHHSCVLVMGWAWCTQRMSLQFIGLLSNTFVHVVMYSYYLQRAVTGKVPSWKRWVTQVQILQFALSVGCFLYTISAFIVPGMQCGGWPVTMVGNILFNLMLLRDFCNLAGKNAAKEKKG
;
A
#
# COMPACT_ATOMS: atom_id res chain seq x y z
N MET A 1 -19.20 -43.54 7.58
CA MET A 1 -17.95 -43.13 6.91
C MET A 1 -17.80 -41.62 7.07
N ALA A 2 -16.92 -41.17 7.95
CA ALA A 2 -16.65 -39.76 8.18
C ALA A 2 -15.75 -39.22 7.04
N SER A 3 -16.30 -38.35 6.21
CA SER A 3 -15.57 -37.66 5.14
C SER A 3 -14.65 -36.60 5.76
N THR A 4 -13.38 -36.94 5.91
CA THR A 4 -12.29 -36.03 6.25
C THR A 4 -11.92 -35.16 5.04
N SER A 5 -12.65 -34.07 4.78
CA SER A 5 -12.23 -33.04 3.82
C SER A 5 -11.32 -32.01 4.52
N TRP A 6 -10.09 -32.40 4.83
CA TRP A 6 -9.09 -31.49 5.43
C TRP A 6 -8.57 -30.41 4.45
N LEU A 7 -8.97 -30.49 3.18
CA LEU A 7 -8.71 -29.47 2.18
C LEU A 7 -10.02 -28.73 1.88
N ARG A 8 -10.36 -27.75 2.74
CA ARG A 8 -11.36 -26.75 2.37
C ARG A 8 -10.82 -25.99 1.15
N SER A 9 -11.68 -25.74 0.17
CA SER A 9 -11.26 -24.96 -1.00
C SER A 9 -10.81 -23.57 -0.55
N PRO A 10 -9.81 -22.95 -1.21
CA PRO A 10 -9.37 -21.59 -0.87
C PRO A 10 -10.51 -20.57 -0.84
N PHE A 11 -11.55 -20.78 -1.67
CA PHE A 11 -12.75 -19.95 -1.69
C PHE A 11 -13.61 -20.06 -0.42
N VAL A 12 -13.72 -21.26 0.17
CA VAL A 12 -14.44 -21.44 1.44
C VAL A 12 -13.68 -20.76 2.57
N ILE A 13 -12.35 -20.92 2.61
CA ILE A 13 -11.50 -20.26 3.62
C ILE A 13 -11.60 -18.73 3.51
N LEU A 14 -11.64 -18.19 2.29
CA LEU A 14 -11.78 -16.76 2.06
C LEU A 14 -13.14 -16.24 2.55
N LYS A 15 -14.23 -16.98 2.31
CA LYS A 15 -15.56 -16.62 2.80
C LYS A 15 -15.62 -16.66 4.33
N ASP A 16 -15.08 -17.71 4.94
CA ASP A 16 -14.98 -17.83 6.40
C ASP A 16 -14.16 -16.64 6.97
N LEU A 17 -13.07 -16.25 6.30
CA LEU A 17 -12.26 -15.11 6.68
C LEU A 17 -13.01 -13.78 6.53
N GLU A 18 -13.74 -13.56 5.44
CA GLU A 18 -14.61 -12.38 5.25
C GLU A 18 -15.61 -12.27 6.40
N SER A 19 -16.30 -13.37 6.72
CA SER A 19 -17.24 -13.42 7.85
C SER A 19 -16.57 -13.10 9.19
N LEU A 20 -15.39 -13.67 9.46
CA LEU A 20 -14.62 -13.39 10.67
C LEU A 20 -14.16 -11.94 10.75
N LEU A 21 -13.71 -11.35 9.63
CA LEU A 21 -13.28 -9.96 9.57
C LEU A 21 -14.45 -9.03 9.87
N ILE A 22 -15.61 -9.27 9.27
CA ILE A 22 -16.83 -8.47 9.51
C ILE A 22 -17.28 -8.57 10.97
N GLN A 23 -17.22 -9.77 11.55
CA GLN A 23 -17.57 -9.98 12.97
C GLN A 23 -16.50 -9.44 13.94
N SER A 24 -15.30 -9.14 13.44
CA SER A 24 -14.21 -8.65 14.27
C SER A 24 -14.49 -7.23 14.76
N THR A 25 -13.92 -6.91 15.91
CA THR A 25 -14.03 -5.59 16.53
C THR A 25 -13.51 -4.44 15.66
N TRP A 26 -12.68 -4.76 14.65
CA TRP A 26 -12.09 -3.80 13.71
C TRP A 26 -13.08 -3.26 12.67
N PHE A 27 -14.18 -3.97 12.45
CA PHE A 27 -15.27 -3.54 11.56
C PHE A 27 -16.49 -3.02 12.32
N ARG A 28 -16.34 -2.74 13.62
CA ARG A 28 -17.33 -1.94 14.35
C ARG A 28 -17.35 -0.52 13.82
N ASN A 29 -18.54 0.07 13.80
CA ASN A 29 -18.78 1.42 13.28
C ASN A 29 -17.77 2.44 13.84
N ASP A 30 -17.50 2.41 15.15
CA ASP A 30 -16.56 3.33 15.80
C ASP A 30 -15.13 3.30 15.20
N VAL A 31 -14.64 2.12 14.83
CA VAL A 31 -13.29 1.96 14.25
C VAL A 31 -13.29 2.46 12.81
N VAL A 32 -14.33 2.12 12.04
CA VAL A 32 -14.47 2.57 10.66
C VAL A 32 -14.61 4.09 10.61
N GLU A 33 -15.44 4.67 11.46
CA GLU A 33 -15.59 6.13 11.62
C GLU A 33 -14.27 6.80 11.97
N PHE A 34 -13.52 6.25 12.93
CA PHE A 34 -12.23 6.79 13.30
C PHE A 34 -11.26 6.87 12.12
N PHE A 35 -11.14 5.80 11.32
CA PHE A 35 -10.24 5.79 10.17
C PHE A 35 -10.78 6.58 8.98
N LEU A 36 -12.10 6.70 8.82
CA LEU A 36 -12.73 7.50 7.76
C LEU A 36 -12.93 8.98 8.12
N ASP A 37 -12.62 9.41 9.33
CA ASP A 37 -12.43 10.83 9.64
C ASP A 37 -11.17 11.33 8.94
N TRP A 38 -11.29 12.38 8.12
CA TRP A 38 -10.19 13.00 7.38
C TRP A 38 -9.03 13.45 8.29
N ARG A 39 -9.31 13.73 9.57
CA ARG A 39 -8.31 14.12 10.56
C ARG A 39 -7.32 13.01 10.83
N THR A 40 -7.76 11.75 10.82
CA THR A 40 -6.94 10.57 11.15
C THR A 40 -5.79 10.35 10.16
N PRO A 41 -6.00 10.23 8.83
CA PRO A 41 -4.91 10.08 7.87
C PRO A 41 -4.02 11.32 7.81
N VAL A 42 -4.57 12.52 7.94
CA VAL A 42 -3.78 13.77 7.91
C VAL A 42 -2.87 13.87 9.14
N ALA A 43 -3.41 13.67 10.34
CA ALA A 43 -2.63 13.69 11.58
C ALA A 43 -1.55 12.59 11.57
N THR A 44 -1.89 11.41 11.07
CA THR A 44 -0.92 10.31 10.93
C THR A 44 0.19 10.65 9.95
N ALA A 45 -0.13 11.20 8.77
CA ALA A 45 0.85 11.60 7.77
C ALA A 45 1.78 12.70 8.29
N VAL A 46 1.24 13.71 8.97
CA VAL A 46 2.03 14.79 9.58
C VAL A 46 2.93 14.22 10.70
N GLY A 47 2.38 13.42 11.60
CA GLY A 47 3.15 12.78 12.68
C GLY A 47 4.26 11.88 12.14
N TYR A 48 3.98 11.13 11.08
CA TYR A 48 4.95 10.32 10.37
C TYR A 48 6.09 11.15 9.77
N LEU A 49 5.80 12.26 9.09
CA LEU A 49 6.82 13.15 8.52
C LEU A 49 7.68 13.79 9.62
N LEU A 50 7.06 14.22 10.72
CA LEU A 50 7.76 14.76 11.89
C LEU A 50 8.68 13.72 12.52
N PHE A 51 8.19 12.48 12.68
CA PHE A 51 8.99 11.37 13.18
C PHE A 51 10.22 11.11 12.29
N VAL A 52 10.03 11.01 10.97
CA VAL A 52 11.14 10.79 10.03
C VAL A 52 12.16 11.94 10.09
N ALA A 53 11.68 13.19 10.13
CA ALA A 53 12.54 14.36 10.23
C ALA A 53 13.34 14.37 11.55
N ALA A 54 12.69 14.06 12.67
CA ALA A 54 13.31 13.96 13.99
C ALA A 54 14.34 12.83 14.04
N ALA A 55 13.96 11.61 13.60
CA ALA A 55 14.83 10.44 13.58
C ALA A 55 16.07 10.65 12.69
N THR A 56 15.90 11.28 11.53
CA THR A 56 17.01 11.60 10.61
C THR A 56 17.91 12.69 11.20
N THR A 57 17.36 13.66 11.92
CA THR A 57 18.14 14.72 12.58
C THR A 57 18.89 14.20 13.80
N PHE A 58 18.24 13.38 14.63
CA PHE A 58 18.86 12.70 15.76
C PHE A 58 20.03 11.82 15.30
N SER A 59 19.80 11.00 14.27
CA SER A 59 20.82 10.11 13.72
C SER A 59 22.04 10.89 13.17
N ARG A 60 21.82 12.06 12.55
CA ARG A 60 22.91 12.95 12.10
C ARG A 60 23.69 13.59 13.27
N LYS A 61 22.98 14.08 14.29
CA LYS A 61 23.61 14.71 15.47
C LYS A 61 24.39 13.72 16.33
N TYR A 62 23.87 12.51 16.53
CA TYR A 62 24.55 11.45 17.28
C TYR A 62 25.89 11.04 16.63
N LEU A 63 25.98 11.11 15.30
CA LEU A 63 27.23 10.88 14.56
C LEU A 63 28.20 12.06 14.68
N ALA A 64 27.72 13.30 14.69
CA ALA A 64 28.55 14.50 14.84
C ALA A 64 29.18 14.62 16.23
N GLN A 65 28.58 13.99 17.25
CA GLN A 65 29.02 14.06 18.65
C GLN A 65 29.96 12.94 19.09
N ARG A 66 30.26 11.94 18.24
CA ARG A 66 31.27 10.94 18.58
C ARG A 66 32.66 11.49 18.27
N PRO A 67 33.56 11.66 19.26
CA PRO A 67 34.95 11.98 18.98
C PRO A 67 35.55 10.85 18.14
N HIS A 68 36.42 11.21 17.18
CA HIS A 68 37.25 10.29 16.42
C HIS A 68 38.07 9.40 17.37
N ALA A 69 37.51 8.29 17.84
CA ALA A 69 38.22 7.27 18.57
C ALA A 69 38.76 6.23 17.58
N ALA A 70 39.98 6.53 17.10
CA ALA A 70 41.08 5.64 16.74
C ALA A 70 40.86 4.38 15.86
N SER A 71 41.57 4.42 14.73
CA SER A 71 41.99 3.42 13.76
C SER A 71 42.29 1.98 14.24
N THR A 72 42.08 1.02 13.34
CA THR A 72 43.03 -0.11 13.19
C THR A 72 43.21 -0.48 11.71
N SER A 73 44.45 -0.28 11.26
CA SER A 73 45.17 -0.74 10.06
C SER A 73 44.47 -1.64 9.01
N GLN A 74 44.53 -1.21 7.74
CA GLN A 74 45.21 -1.96 6.67
C GLN A 74 45.60 -1.01 5.53
N GLY A 75 46.73 -1.33 4.90
CA GLY A 75 47.63 -0.42 4.20
C GLY A 75 47.17 0.08 2.83
N ALA A 76 47.93 1.06 2.36
CA ALA A 76 47.68 1.92 1.22
C ALA A 76 47.74 1.24 -0.15
N SER A 77 46.92 1.74 -1.08
CA SER A 77 47.38 2.10 -2.43
C SER A 77 46.41 3.10 -3.05
N SER A 78 46.97 4.19 -3.58
CA SER A 78 46.34 5.31 -4.26
C SER A 78 45.41 4.91 -5.41
N GLU A 79 44.30 5.62 -5.58
CA GLU A 79 43.93 6.29 -6.84
C GLU A 79 42.55 6.97 -6.77
N GLY A 80 42.46 8.18 -7.33
CA GLY A 80 41.24 8.66 -7.98
C GLY A 80 40.18 9.31 -7.09
N GLY A 81 40.22 10.64 -7.02
CA GLY A 81 39.17 11.45 -6.43
C GLY A 81 37.78 11.17 -7.02
N LYS A 82 36.85 10.79 -6.15
CA LYS A 82 35.42 10.94 -6.36
C LYS A 82 34.85 11.67 -5.14
N SER A 83 34.23 12.80 -5.41
CA SER A 83 33.40 13.54 -4.45
C SER A 83 32.49 12.56 -3.67
N PRO A 84 32.42 12.64 -2.33
CA PRO A 84 31.57 11.75 -1.56
C PRO A 84 30.12 12.07 -1.90
N SER A 85 29.48 11.20 -2.69
CA SER A 85 28.03 11.08 -2.69
C SER A 85 27.60 11.01 -1.23
N SER A 86 26.85 12.02 -0.77
CA SER A 86 26.35 12.17 0.60
C SER A 86 25.37 11.04 0.94
N SER A 87 25.87 9.82 1.08
CA SER A 87 25.09 8.69 1.53
C SER A 87 24.81 8.89 3.01
N ILE A 88 23.60 9.33 3.32
CA ILE A 88 23.06 9.35 4.67
C ILE A 88 23.19 7.93 5.23
N GLY A 89 23.99 7.73 6.27
CA GLY A 89 24.18 6.43 6.91
C GLY A 89 24.64 6.56 8.35
N TRP A 90 24.10 5.72 9.24
CA TRP A 90 24.37 5.62 10.67
C TRP A 90 24.42 4.15 11.14
N ARG A 91 24.79 3.93 12.41
CA ARG A 91 24.80 2.57 12.99
C ARG A 91 23.36 2.08 13.21
N PRO A 92 23.06 0.79 12.95
CA PRO A 92 21.73 0.24 13.21
C PRO A 92 21.30 0.41 14.67
N TRP A 93 20.01 0.58 14.90
CA TRP A 93 19.43 0.77 16.24
C TRP A 93 19.41 -0.54 17.05
N PHE A 94 19.40 -1.69 16.38
CA PHE A 94 19.36 -3.04 16.97
C PHE A 94 20.53 -3.90 16.48
N CYS A 95 20.73 -5.05 17.14
CA CYS A 95 21.63 -6.10 16.66
C CYS A 95 21.18 -6.65 15.30
N GLY A 96 22.16 -7.09 14.49
CA GLY A 96 21.91 -7.48 13.09
C GLY A 96 20.98 -8.69 12.91
N SER A 97 20.93 -9.61 13.89
CA SER A 97 20.04 -10.79 13.87
C SER A 97 18.58 -10.41 14.06
N ASP A 98 18.30 -9.55 15.03
CA ASP A 98 16.94 -9.25 15.48
C ASP A 98 16.23 -8.36 14.47
N LEU A 99 16.94 -7.39 13.91
CA LEU A 99 16.42 -6.53 12.85
C LEU A 99 16.15 -7.32 11.56
N LYS A 100 16.96 -8.35 11.27
CA LYS A 100 16.73 -9.25 10.14
C LYS A 100 15.47 -10.08 10.36
N ALA A 101 15.28 -10.67 11.54
CA ALA A 101 14.09 -11.44 11.89
C ALA A 101 12.82 -10.59 11.81
N LEU A 102 12.84 -9.37 12.36
CA LEU A 102 11.72 -8.43 12.28
C LEU A 102 11.39 -8.06 10.83
N SER A 103 12.42 -7.81 10.01
CA SER A 103 12.22 -7.50 8.59
C SER A 103 11.59 -8.67 7.82
N VAL A 104 12.05 -9.89 8.08
CA VAL A 104 11.51 -11.11 7.44
C VAL A 104 10.07 -11.35 7.84
N GLY A 105 9.75 -11.22 9.15
CA GLY A 105 8.38 -11.37 9.63
C GLY A 105 7.45 -10.32 9.04
N HIS A 106 7.89 -9.07 8.98
CA HIS A 106 7.18 -7.96 8.36
C HIS A 106 6.90 -8.19 6.87
N ASP A 107 7.93 -8.57 6.09
CA ASP A 107 7.78 -8.87 4.66
C ASP A 107 6.80 -10.04 4.43
N LEU A 108 6.83 -11.09 5.27
CA LEU A 108 5.89 -12.22 5.20
C LEU A 108 4.45 -11.81 5.47
N ILE A 109 4.22 -10.98 6.48
CA ILE A 109 2.87 -10.46 6.80
C ILE A 109 2.34 -9.66 5.61
N LEU A 110 3.16 -8.80 5.01
CA LEU A 110 2.75 -7.99 3.86
C LEU A 110 2.47 -8.82 2.61
N ILE A 111 3.25 -9.87 2.34
CA ILE A 111 2.97 -10.82 1.25
C ILE A 111 1.63 -11.50 1.48
N GLY A 112 1.41 -12.07 2.67
CA GLY A 112 0.17 -12.79 3.00
C GLY A 112 -1.06 -11.90 2.97
N ALA A 113 -0.98 -10.71 3.58
CA ALA A 113 -2.06 -9.72 3.57
C ALA A 113 -2.36 -9.23 2.15
N SER A 114 -1.32 -8.91 1.35
CA SER A 114 -1.50 -8.45 -0.03
C SER A 114 -2.13 -9.53 -0.92
N ALA A 115 -1.70 -10.79 -0.79
CA ALA A 115 -2.30 -11.90 -1.54
C ALA A 115 -3.77 -12.11 -1.14
N THR A 116 -4.07 -12.01 0.15
CA THR A 116 -5.44 -12.12 0.67
C THR A 116 -6.34 -11.01 0.12
N MET A 117 -5.88 -9.75 0.19
CA MET A 117 -6.61 -8.61 -0.35
C MET A 117 -6.79 -8.70 -1.88
N PHE A 118 -5.79 -9.19 -2.61
CA PHE A 118 -5.90 -9.42 -4.05
C PHE A 118 -7.00 -10.43 -4.38
N VAL A 119 -6.95 -11.61 -3.75
CA VAL A 119 -7.92 -12.69 -4.01
C VAL A 119 -9.33 -12.29 -3.54
N GLY A 120 -9.43 -11.63 -2.39
CA GLY A 120 -10.66 -11.08 -1.85
C GLY A 120 -11.32 -10.06 -2.76
N CYS A 121 -10.58 -9.02 -3.15
CA CYS A 121 -11.07 -8.00 -4.07
C CYS A 121 -11.43 -8.60 -5.43
N PHE A 122 -10.60 -9.50 -5.97
CA PHE A 122 -10.87 -10.16 -7.25
C PHE A 122 -12.16 -10.98 -7.18
N SER A 123 -12.36 -11.75 -6.11
CA SER A 123 -13.59 -12.51 -5.89
C SER A 123 -14.82 -11.59 -5.80
N ALA A 124 -14.72 -10.46 -5.09
CA ALA A 124 -15.81 -9.49 -4.98
C ALA A 124 -16.15 -8.85 -6.34
N VAL A 125 -15.14 -8.53 -7.15
CA VAL A 125 -15.34 -8.00 -8.51
C VAL A 125 -16.03 -9.04 -9.41
N VAL A 126 -15.56 -10.29 -9.41
CA VAL A 126 -16.16 -11.38 -10.22
C VAL A 126 -17.63 -11.59 -9.84
N ASP A 127 -17.91 -11.68 -8.54
CA ASP A 127 -19.26 -11.86 -8.00
C ASP A 127 -20.19 -10.70 -8.37
N ARG A 128 -19.69 -9.45 -8.33
CA ARG A 128 -20.45 -8.27 -8.75
C ARG A 128 -20.76 -8.25 -10.25
N VAL A 129 -19.76 -8.58 -11.08
CA VAL A 129 -19.93 -8.65 -12.55
C VAL A 129 -20.97 -9.71 -12.92
N GLN A 130 -20.97 -10.85 -12.24
CA GLN A 130 -21.94 -11.92 -12.48
C GLN A 130 -23.39 -11.53 -12.13
N ARG A 131 -23.59 -10.67 -11.12
CA ARG A 131 -24.92 -10.30 -10.62
C ARG A 131 -25.53 -9.06 -11.28
N THR A 132 -24.72 -8.06 -11.60
CA THR A 132 -25.23 -6.71 -11.95
C THR A 132 -24.84 -6.26 -13.37
N SER A 133 -24.17 -7.11 -14.16
CA SER A 133 -23.58 -6.82 -15.48
C SER A 133 -22.33 -5.91 -15.43
N ALA A 134 -21.60 -5.82 -16.56
CA ALA A 134 -20.28 -5.20 -16.64
C ALA A 134 -20.29 -3.65 -16.61
N ASP A 135 -21.46 -3.02 -16.76
CA ASP A 135 -21.60 -1.56 -16.84
C ASP A 135 -21.09 -0.85 -15.56
N PHE A 136 -21.15 -1.56 -14.43
CA PHE A 136 -20.59 -1.13 -13.15
C PHE A 136 -19.06 -0.94 -13.18
N LEU A 137 -18.31 -1.73 -13.98
CA LEU A 137 -16.83 -1.68 -13.96
C LEU A 137 -16.31 -0.28 -14.25
N LEU A 138 -17.06 0.52 -15.00
CA LEU A 138 -16.66 1.84 -15.46
C LEU A 138 -17.02 2.96 -14.47
N CYS A 139 -18.03 2.76 -13.62
CA CYS A 139 -18.67 3.82 -12.86
C CYS A 139 -19.35 3.29 -11.58
N GLU A 140 -18.92 3.73 -10.40
CA GLU A 140 -19.64 3.53 -9.13
C GLU A 140 -20.75 4.58 -8.96
N ASP A 141 -21.91 4.20 -8.43
CA ASP A 141 -22.98 5.16 -8.10
C ASP A 141 -22.56 6.03 -6.89
N PRO A 142 -22.49 7.36 -7.04
CA PRO A 142 -22.14 8.27 -5.95
C PRO A 142 -23.17 8.29 -4.81
N ASN A 143 -24.44 7.97 -5.07
CA ASN A 143 -25.53 8.09 -4.09
C ASN A 143 -25.65 6.87 -3.16
N LEU A 144 -25.13 5.71 -3.57
CA LEU A 144 -25.13 4.50 -2.74
C LEU A 144 -24.29 4.66 -1.46
N ALA A 145 -23.31 5.58 -1.47
CA ALA A 145 -22.38 5.85 -0.37
C ALA A 145 -23.03 6.47 0.88
N VAL A 146 -24.00 7.39 0.70
CA VAL A 146 -24.64 8.10 1.82
C VAL A 146 -25.60 7.17 2.58
N SER A 147 -26.22 6.22 1.87
CA SER A 147 -27.23 5.35 2.46
C SER A 147 -26.66 4.31 3.43
N LEU A 148 -25.44 3.80 3.22
CA LEU A 148 -24.87 2.70 4.02
C LEU A 148 -24.30 3.18 5.38
N PHE A 149 -23.93 4.45 5.50
CA PHE A 149 -23.44 5.05 6.76
C PHE A 149 -24.50 5.96 7.43
N SER A 150 -25.33 6.66 6.66
CA SER A 150 -26.47 7.42 7.22
C SER A 150 -27.61 6.52 7.68
N SER A 151 -27.68 5.28 7.19
CA SER A 151 -28.46 4.22 7.84
C SER A 151 -27.65 3.63 8.99
N GLY A 152 -27.27 4.47 9.95
CA GLY A 152 -27.44 4.06 11.33
C GLY A 152 -28.90 3.67 11.45
N VAL A 153 -29.16 2.36 11.37
CA VAL A 153 -30.51 1.80 11.34
C VAL A 153 -31.27 2.42 12.50
N LYS A 154 -32.26 3.27 12.18
CA LYS A 154 -33.33 3.54 13.14
C LYS A 154 -34.08 2.22 13.28
N THR A 155 -33.67 1.41 14.25
CA THR A 155 -34.36 0.17 14.61
C THR A 155 -35.68 0.58 15.25
N ASN A 156 -36.75 0.62 14.45
CA ASN A 156 -38.06 0.28 14.98
C ASN A 156 -38.00 -1.21 15.33
N GLY A 157 -37.76 -1.50 16.61
CA GLY A 157 -38.24 -2.69 17.34
C GLY A 157 -37.86 -4.10 16.90
N ASN A 158 -37.10 -4.30 15.82
CA ASN A 158 -36.85 -5.63 15.27
C ASN A 158 -35.34 -5.85 15.18
N GLU A 159 -34.79 -6.59 16.14
CA GLU A 159 -33.36 -6.88 16.31
C GLU A 159 -32.84 -7.95 15.32
N GLN A 160 -33.35 -7.96 14.09
CA GLN A 160 -32.92 -8.87 13.02
C GLN A 160 -31.94 -8.19 12.05
N THR A 161 -30.67 -8.49 12.30
CA THR A 161 -29.60 -8.81 11.32
C THR A 161 -29.04 -7.70 10.41
N LEU A 162 -28.35 -6.73 11.02
CA LEU A 162 -27.31 -5.91 10.36
C LEU A 162 -26.13 -6.77 9.80
N LEU A 163 -26.02 -8.02 10.28
CA LEU A 163 -25.02 -9.03 9.89
C LEU A 163 -25.36 -9.81 8.61
N GLU A 164 -26.62 -9.88 8.18
CA GLU A 164 -27.03 -10.63 6.97
C GLU A 164 -26.91 -9.76 5.71
N VAL A 165 -27.28 -8.48 5.82
CA VAL A 165 -27.24 -7.52 4.70
C VAL A 165 -25.80 -7.14 4.31
N THR A 166 -24.84 -7.23 5.24
CA THR A 166 -23.44 -6.84 5.00
C THR A 166 -22.60 -7.93 4.30
N THR A 167 -23.03 -9.19 4.32
CA THR A 167 -22.28 -10.32 3.75
C THR A 167 -22.74 -10.71 2.35
N GLU A 168 -24.00 -10.45 1.99
CA GLU A 168 -24.53 -10.89 0.71
C GLU A 168 -24.28 -9.89 -0.44
N ASP A 169 -24.21 -8.58 -0.18
CA ASP A 169 -24.05 -7.61 -1.26
C ASP A 169 -22.60 -7.49 -1.74
N ALA A 170 -22.37 -7.75 -3.03
CA ALA A 170 -21.06 -7.62 -3.66
C ALA A 170 -20.46 -6.19 -3.55
N VAL A 171 -21.32 -5.19 -3.39
CA VAL A 171 -20.97 -3.79 -3.07
C VAL A 171 -20.25 -3.69 -1.71
N ASN A 172 -20.79 -4.36 -0.69
CA ASN A 172 -20.27 -4.35 0.68
C ASN A 172 -18.94 -5.10 0.76
N ARG A 173 -18.81 -6.21 0.01
CA ARG A 173 -17.55 -6.96 -0.10
C ARG A 173 -16.43 -6.14 -0.76
N LEU A 174 -16.73 -5.40 -1.83
CA LEU A 174 -15.71 -4.57 -2.48
C LEU A 174 -15.23 -3.43 -1.56
N PHE A 175 -16.15 -2.82 -0.82
CA PHE A 175 -15.81 -1.81 0.19
C PHE A 175 -14.97 -2.38 1.31
N LEU A 176 -15.32 -3.56 1.85
CA LEU A 176 -14.53 -4.28 2.87
C LEU A 176 -13.07 -4.42 2.45
N TRP A 177 -12.82 -4.94 1.25
CA TRP A 177 -11.46 -5.12 0.74
C TRP A 177 -10.75 -3.79 0.46
N SER A 178 -11.49 -2.77 0.03
CA SER A 178 -10.96 -1.40 -0.14
C SER A 178 -10.54 -0.78 1.19
N PHE A 179 -11.32 -0.99 2.26
CA PHE A 179 -11.01 -0.51 3.59
C PHE A 179 -9.83 -1.26 4.21
N LEU A 180 -9.72 -2.58 4.03
CA LEU A 180 -8.54 -3.35 4.44
C LEU A 180 -7.27 -2.89 3.72
N TYR A 181 -7.38 -2.61 2.42
CA TYR A 181 -6.29 -2.02 1.64
C TYR A 181 -5.88 -0.65 2.20
N TYR A 182 -6.84 0.19 2.57
CA TYR A 182 -6.56 1.46 3.21
C TYR A 182 -5.86 1.29 4.56
N LEU A 183 -6.32 0.38 5.42
CA LEU A 183 -5.65 0.06 6.68
C LEU A 183 -4.23 -0.47 6.47
N SER A 184 -3.99 -1.24 5.40
CA SER A 184 -2.64 -1.74 5.09
C SER A 184 -1.63 -0.61 4.89
N LYS A 185 -2.06 0.56 4.39
CA LYS A 185 -1.17 1.72 4.21
C LYS A 185 -0.61 2.24 5.54
N TYR A 186 -1.34 2.11 6.65
CA TYR A 186 -0.85 2.44 7.98
C TYR A 186 0.22 1.45 8.45
N TYR A 187 0.01 0.16 8.18
CA TYR A 187 0.99 -0.89 8.50
C TYR A 187 2.29 -0.70 7.72
N GLU A 188 2.21 -0.28 6.45
CA GLU A 188 3.35 -0.02 5.58
C GLU A 188 4.26 1.12 6.10
N LEU A 189 3.81 1.97 7.02
CA LEU A 189 4.69 2.95 7.67
C LEU A 189 5.84 2.30 8.47
N LEU A 190 5.66 1.04 8.88
CA LEU A 190 6.71 0.25 9.50
C LEU A 190 7.90 0.02 8.55
N ASP A 191 7.73 0.05 7.23
CA ASP A 191 8.83 -0.04 6.27
C ASP A 191 9.86 1.05 6.50
N THR A 192 9.39 2.27 6.73
CA THR A 192 10.26 3.42 6.98
C THR A 192 10.95 3.32 8.32
N ILE A 193 10.24 2.86 9.36
CA ILE A 193 10.82 2.64 10.69
C ILE A 193 11.94 1.59 10.61
N LEU A 194 11.70 0.46 9.92
CA LEU A 194 12.70 -0.59 9.72
C LEU A 194 13.89 -0.09 8.89
N GLN A 195 13.66 0.73 7.85
CA GLN A 195 14.73 1.35 7.05
C GLN A 195 15.58 2.32 7.87
N LEU A 196 14.96 3.15 8.72
CA LEU A 196 15.65 4.04 9.63
C LEU A 196 16.44 3.26 10.69
N ALA A 197 15.86 2.20 11.23
CA ALA A 197 16.50 1.32 12.21
C ALA A 197 17.71 0.57 11.62
N ARG A 198 17.73 0.28 10.31
CA ARG A 198 18.89 -0.31 9.60
C ARG A 198 20.07 0.66 9.47
N GLY A 199 19.84 1.96 9.65
CA GLY A 199 20.87 2.98 9.57
C GLY A 199 21.47 3.21 8.18
N ARG A 200 20.90 2.64 7.12
CA ARG A 200 21.32 2.92 5.75
C ARG A 200 20.09 3.16 4.90
N PRO A 201 19.50 4.37 4.97
CA PRO A 201 18.37 4.72 4.12
C PRO A 201 18.74 4.51 2.64
N PRO A 202 17.85 3.91 1.84
CA PRO A 202 18.10 3.69 0.42
C PRO A 202 18.24 5.02 -0.34
N PRO A 203 18.87 5.04 -1.52
CA PRO A 203 19.00 6.25 -2.33
C PRO A 203 17.65 6.93 -2.65
N GLN A 204 16.56 6.17 -2.65
CA GLN A 204 15.20 6.62 -2.92
C GLN A 204 14.37 6.86 -1.64
N PHE A 205 15.02 7.03 -0.48
CA PHE A 205 14.33 7.18 0.81
C PHE A 205 13.36 8.37 0.85
N PHE A 206 13.72 9.51 0.25
CA PHE A 206 12.81 10.66 0.17
C PHE A 206 11.52 10.32 -0.59
N LEU A 207 11.64 9.66 -1.74
CA LEU A 207 10.50 9.26 -2.56
C LEU A 207 9.60 8.27 -1.81
N HIS A 208 10.21 7.32 -1.09
CA HIS A 208 9.50 6.37 -0.24
C HIS A 208 8.71 7.09 0.86
N VAL A 209 9.34 8.03 1.58
CA VAL A 209 8.67 8.79 2.65
C VAL A 209 7.53 9.64 2.09
N TYR A 210 7.76 10.35 0.99
CA TYR A 210 6.73 11.12 0.30
C TYR A 210 5.55 10.22 -0.11
N HIS A 211 5.82 9.11 -0.79
CA HIS A 211 4.82 8.12 -1.19
C HIS A 211 3.96 7.66 -0.01
N HIS A 212 4.59 7.14 1.06
CA HIS A 212 3.86 6.61 2.22
C HIS A 212 3.05 7.68 2.97
N SER A 213 3.46 8.95 2.93
CA SER A 213 2.65 10.04 3.48
C SER A 213 1.41 10.36 2.63
N CYS A 214 1.53 10.33 1.30
CA CYS A 214 0.44 10.66 0.39
C CYS A 214 -0.61 9.54 0.29
N VAL A 215 -0.17 8.27 0.23
CA VAL A 215 -1.09 7.14 0.04
C VAL A 215 -2.08 6.95 1.20
N LEU A 216 -1.78 7.46 2.41
CA LEU A 216 -2.73 7.49 3.52
C LEU A 216 -3.94 8.39 3.20
N VAL A 217 -3.68 9.63 2.78
CA VAL A 217 -4.74 10.59 2.44
C VAL A 217 -5.49 10.16 1.18
N MET A 218 -4.78 9.58 0.21
CA MET A 218 -5.40 9.06 -1.00
C MET A 218 -6.30 7.85 -0.72
N GLY A 219 -5.85 6.90 0.11
CA GLY A 219 -6.65 5.73 0.51
C GLY A 219 -7.92 6.12 1.24
N TRP A 220 -7.85 7.13 2.11
CA TRP A 220 -9.03 7.74 2.74
C TRP A 220 -9.99 8.33 1.70
N ALA A 221 -9.48 9.12 0.75
CA ALA A 221 -10.30 9.75 -0.28
C ALA A 221 -10.95 8.71 -1.21
N TRP A 222 -10.25 7.61 -1.51
CA TRP A 222 -10.79 6.48 -2.28
C TRP A 222 -11.99 5.84 -1.56
N CYS A 223 -11.83 5.51 -0.28
CA CYS A 223 -12.88 4.89 0.51
C CYS A 223 -14.10 5.81 0.70
N THR A 224 -13.87 7.07 1.07
CA THR A 224 -14.94 8.05 1.34
C THR A 224 -15.71 8.46 0.09
N GLN A 225 -15.04 8.57 -1.06
CA GLN A 225 -15.67 9.00 -2.30
C GLN A 225 -16.18 7.84 -3.17
N ARG A 226 -15.98 6.59 -2.73
CA ARG A 226 -16.22 5.35 -3.51
C ARG A 226 -15.72 5.50 -4.94
N MET A 227 -14.43 5.80 -5.06
CA MET A 227 -13.84 6.23 -6.31
C MET A 227 -14.01 5.15 -7.39
N SER A 228 -14.58 5.54 -8.53
CA SER A 228 -14.81 4.62 -9.64
C SER A 228 -13.48 4.10 -10.18
N LEU A 229 -13.45 2.84 -10.63
CA LEU A 229 -12.25 2.12 -11.05
C LEU A 229 -11.17 1.91 -9.98
N GLN A 230 -11.38 2.30 -8.71
CA GLN A 230 -10.37 2.14 -7.65
C GLN A 230 -9.95 0.68 -7.44
N PHE A 231 -10.85 -0.28 -7.71
CA PHE A 231 -10.58 -1.71 -7.54
C PHE A 231 -9.44 -2.18 -8.46
N ILE A 232 -9.26 -1.57 -9.64
CA ILE A 232 -8.13 -1.86 -10.53
C ILE A 232 -6.82 -1.39 -9.88
N GLY A 233 -6.84 -0.21 -9.26
CA GLY A 233 -5.71 0.32 -8.49
C GLY A 233 -5.36 -0.58 -7.30
N LEU A 234 -6.37 -1.08 -6.57
CA LEU A 234 -6.20 -2.01 -5.46
C LEU A 234 -5.60 -3.35 -5.93
N LEU A 235 -6.20 -3.99 -6.95
CA LEU A 235 -5.73 -5.26 -7.49
C LEU A 235 -4.30 -5.16 -8.02
N SER A 236 -4.02 -4.11 -8.81
CA SER A 236 -2.67 -3.91 -9.33
C SER A 236 -1.65 -3.61 -8.22
N ASN A 237 -1.98 -2.78 -7.24
CA ASN A 237 -1.07 -2.47 -6.13
C ASN A 237 -0.80 -3.69 -5.25
N THR A 238 -1.83 -4.42 -4.85
CA THR A 238 -1.68 -5.63 -4.01
C THR A 238 -0.89 -6.71 -4.74
N PHE A 239 -1.09 -6.89 -6.05
CA PHE A 239 -0.25 -7.76 -6.87
C PHE A 239 1.22 -7.32 -6.89
N VAL A 240 1.48 -6.03 -7.17
CA VAL A 240 2.83 -5.45 -7.15
C VAL A 240 3.47 -5.61 -5.76
N HIS A 241 2.71 -5.46 -4.68
CA HIS A 241 3.19 -5.62 -3.31
C HIS A 241 3.59 -7.06 -3.02
N VAL A 242 2.81 -8.07 -3.45
CA VAL A 242 3.24 -9.48 -3.38
C VAL A 242 4.59 -9.67 -4.08
N VAL A 243 4.74 -9.14 -5.28
CA VAL A 243 6.00 -9.25 -6.08
C VAL A 243 7.16 -8.52 -5.39
N MET A 244 6.95 -7.29 -4.92
CA MET A 244 7.98 -6.45 -4.31
C MET A 244 8.46 -6.99 -2.96
N TYR A 245 7.55 -7.37 -2.07
CA TYR A 245 7.93 -7.93 -0.77
C TYR A 245 8.50 -9.33 -0.90
N SER A 246 8.09 -10.13 -1.90
CA SER A 246 8.78 -11.39 -2.22
C SER A 246 10.25 -11.16 -2.61
N TYR A 247 10.52 -10.10 -3.39
CA TYR A 247 11.87 -9.69 -3.72
C TYR A 247 12.67 -9.25 -2.48
N TYR A 248 12.06 -8.47 -1.58
CA TYR A 248 12.72 -8.05 -0.33
C TYR A 248 12.98 -9.19 0.64
N LEU A 249 12.02 -10.11 0.78
CA LEU A 249 12.17 -11.33 1.56
C LEU A 249 13.33 -12.18 1.02
N GLN A 250 13.38 -12.42 -0.30
CA GLN A 250 14.49 -13.16 -0.92
C GLN A 250 15.83 -12.49 -0.64
N ARG A 251 15.91 -11.16 -0.77
CA ARG A 251 17.12 -10.39 -0.48
C ARG A 251 17.51 -10.47 0.99
N ALA A 252 16.54 -10.42 1.91
CA ALA A 252 16.78 -10.51 3.35
C ALA A 252 17.31 -11.90 3.74
N VAL A 253 16.73 -12.97 3.19
CA VAL A 253 17.12 -14.36 3.47
C VAL A 253 18.48 -14.69 2.85
N THR A 254 18.64 -14.45 1.54
CA THR A 254 19.82 -14.87 0.77
C THR A 254 21.00 -13.89 0.85
N GLY A 255 20.76 -12.63 1.22
CA GLY A 255 21.76 -11.56 1.19
C GLY A 255 22.20 -11.13 -0.22
N LYS A 256 21.74 -11.82 -1.28
CA LYS A 256 22.09 -11.53 -2.67
C LYS A 256 20.99 -10.69 -3.32
N VAL A 257 21.37 -9.89 -4.31
CA VAL A 257 20.40 -9.15 -5.12
C VAL A 257 19.80 -10.12 -6.15
N PRO A 258 18.48 -10.37 -6.13
CA PRO A 258 17.85 -11.22 -7.13
C PRO A 258 18.04 -10.69 -8.55
N SER A 259 18.30 -11.58 -9.50
CA SER A 259 18.52 -11.24 -10.92
C SER A 259 17.31 -10.54 -11.56
N TRP A 260 16.11 -10.81 -11.03
CA TRP A 260 14.85 -10.28 -11.52
C TRP A 260 14.46 -8.91 -10.94
N LYS A 261 15.40 -8.18 -10.31
CA LYS A 261 15.18 -6.80 -9.81
C LYS A 261 14.57 -5.86 -10.85
N ARG A 262 14.92 -6.04 -12.14
CA ARG A 262 14.41 -5.20 -13.24
C ARG A 262 12.91 -5.41 -13.42
N TRP A 263 12.43 -6.64 -13.31
CA TRP A 263 11.01 -6.97 -13.45
C TRP A 263 10.17 -6.30 -12.38
N VAL A 264 10.66 -6.21 -11.15
CA VAL A 264 9.99 -5.48 -10.06
C VAL A 264 9.75 -4.02 -10.45
N THR A 265 10.77 -3.33 -10.96
CA THR A 265 10.65 -1.94 -11.42
C THR A 265 9.71 -1.81 -12.62
N GLN A 266 9.74 -2.74 -13.58
CA GLN A 266 8.86 -2.70 -14.75
C GLN A 266 7.39 -2.89 -14.39
N VAL A 267 7.09 -3.83 -13.47
CA VAL A 267 5.72 -4.07 -12.98
C VAL A 267 5.19 -2.86 -12.22
N GLN A 268 6.03 -2.16 -11.45
CA GLN A 268 5.67 -0.89 -10.79
C GLN A 268 5.38 0.23 -11.80
N ILE A 269 6.20 0.37 -12.86
CA ILE A 269 5.95 1.34 -13.94
C ILE A 269 4.60 1.07 -14.62
N LEU A 270 4.33 -0.19 -14.94
CA LEU A 270 3.06 -0.60 -15.55
C LEU A 270 1.86 -0.29 -14.64
N GLN A 271 2.00 -0.54 -13.33
CA GLN A 271 0.95 -0.20 -12.35
C GLN A 271 0.64 1.30 -12.35
N PHE A 272 1.65 2.18 -12.32
CA PHE A 272 1.40 3.63 -12.34
C PHE A 272 0.77 4.09 -13.66
N ALA A 273 1.22 3.55 -14.79
CA ALA A 273 0.62 3.85 -16.10
C ALA A 273 -0.86 3.41 -16.17
N LEU A 274 -1.17 2.21 -15.67
CA LEU A 274 -2.53 1.70 -15.58
C LEU A 274 -3.42 2.61 -14.71
N SER A 275 -2.93 3.01 -13.54
CA SER A 275 -3.64 3.93 -12.64
C SER A 275 -3.94 5.27 -13.31
N VAL A 276 -2.96 5.87 -14.01
CA VAL A 276 -3.17 7.12 -14.76
C VAL A 276 -4.25 6.95 -15.82
N GLY A 277 -4.21 5.86 -16.60
CA GLY A 277 -5.23 5.57 -17.62
C GLY A 277 -6.63 5.43 -17.02
N CYS A 278 -6.77 4.73 -15.89
CA CYS A 278 -8.05 4.59 -15.20
C CYS A 278 -8.60 5.94 -14.74
N PHE A 279 -7.78 6.79 -14.10
CA PHE A 279 -8.25 8.10 -13.63
C PHE A 279 -8.57 9.07 -14.76
N LEU A 280 -7.82 9.04 -15.88
CA LEU A 280 -8.14 9.84 -17.07
C LEU A 280 -9.49 9.41 -17.66
N TYR A 281 -9.74 8.10 -17.73
CA TYR A 281 -11.03 7.58 -18.16
C TYR A 281 -12.16 8.06 -17.23
N THR A 282 -12.00 7.91 -15.91
CA THR A 282 -13.04 8.35 -14.97
C THR A 282 -13.32 9.84 -15.07
N ILE A 283 -12.29 10.69 -15.22
CA ILE A 283 -12.48 12.13 -15.46
C ILE A 283 -13.24 12.38 -16.76
N SER A 284 -12.93 11.67 -17.84
CA SER A 284 -13.64 11.82 -19.11
C SER A 284 -15.12 11.45 -18.99
N ALA A 285 -15.47 10.49 -18.12
CA ALA A 285 -16.85 10.09 -17.88
C ALA A 285 -17.70 11.21 -17.26
N PHE A 286 -17.11 12.11 -16.46
CA PHE A 286 -17.81 13.30 -15.92
C PHE A 286 -18.16 14.34 -16.98
N ILE A 287 -17.51 14.30 -18.15
CA ILE A 287 -17.77 15.24 -19.25
C ILE A 287 -18.94 14.74 -20.11
N VAL A 288 -19.24 13.43 -20.08
CA VAL A 288 -20.32 12.83 -20.87
C VAL A 288 -21.67 13.07 -20.17
N PRO A 289 -22.64 13.72 -20.83
CA PRO A 289 -23.97 13.92 -20.26
C PRO A 289 -24.63 12.57 -19.93
N GLY A 290 -25.07 12.40 -18.69
CA GLY A 290 -25.83 11.22 -18.24
C GLY A 290 -25.03 10.17 -17.47
N MET A 291 -23.70 10.27 -17.36
CA MET A 291 -22.89 9.41 -16.48
C MET A 291 -22.53 10.15 -15.19
N GLN A 292 -22.94 9.61 -14.03
CA GLN A 292 -22.53 10.11 -12.72
C GLN A 292 -21.69 9.04 -12.03
N CYS A 293 -20.37 9.24 -12.01
CA CYS A 293 -19.43 8.32 -11.38
C CYS A 293 -19.02 8.80 -9.99
N GLY A 294 -18.76 7.86 -9.08
CA GLY A 294 -18.20 8.13 -7.76
C GLY A 294 -16.77 8.67 -7.85
N GLY A 295 -16.47 9.69 -7.05
CA GLY A 295 -15.18 10.37 -6.99
C GLY A 295 -15.28 11.89 -7.18
N TRP A 296 -14.43 12.65 -6.49
CA TRP A 296 -14.35 14.10 -6.74
C TRP A 296 -13.28 14.41 -7.80
N PRO A 297 -13.56 15.29 -8.78
CA PRO A 297 -12.59 15.64 -9.83
C PRO A 297 -11.25 16.13 -9.28
N VAL A 298 -11.27 16.91 -8.20
CA VAL A 298 -10.04 17.41 -7.53
C VAL A 298 -9.17 16.26 -7.02
N THR A 299 -9.77 15.25 -6.38
CA THR A 299 -9.06 14.08 -5.89
C THR A 299 -8.51 13.25 -7.05
N MET A 300 -9.23 13.13 -8.17
CA MET A 300 -8.75 12.43 -9.36
C MET A 300 -7.55 13.12 -10.00
N VAL A 301 -7.59 14.44 -10.14
CA VAL A 301 -6.44 15.23 -10.61
C VAL A 301 -5.24 15.02 -9.70
N GLY A 302 -5.44 15.06 -8.37
CA GLY A 302 -4.39 14.75 -7.40
C GLY A 302 -3.79 13.35 -7.59
N ASN A 303 -4.64 12.33 -7.82
CA ASN A 303 -4.21 10.96 -8.10
C ASN A 303 -3.40 10.85 -9.39
N ILE A 304 -3.82 11.54 -10.46
CA ILE A 304 -3.10 11.56 -11.74
C ILE A 304 -1.72 12.19 -11.55
N LEU A 305 -1.65 13.37 -10.92
CA LEU A 305 -0.37 14.06 -10.69
C LEU A 305 0.59 13.23 -9.84
N PHE A 306 0.07 12.59 -8.79
CA PHE A 306 0.86 11.69 -7.93
C PHE A 306 1.43 10.50 -8.72
N ASN A 307 0.58 9.80 -9.50
CA ASN A 307 1.05 8.65 -10.29
C ASN A 307 1.99 9.06 -11.42
N LEU A 308 1.80 10.23 -12.05
CA LEU A 308 2.72 10.77 -13.06
C LEU A 308 4.10 11.09 -12.47
N MET A 309 4.14 11.64 -11.25
CA MET A 309 5.39 11.92 -10.54
C MET A 309 6.16 10.61 -10.26
N LEU A 310 5.47 9.59 -9.72
CA LEU A 310 6.08 8.27 -9.50
C LEU A 310 6.53 7.62 -10.80
N LEU A 311 5.71 7.68 -11.85
CA LEU A 311 6.04 7.14 -13.16
C LEU A 311 7.32 7.78 -13.71
N ARG A 312 7.46 9.11 -13.64
CA ARG A 312 8.67 9.83 -14.05
C ARG A 312 9.90 9.33 -13.27
N ASP A 313 9.81 9.22 -11.96
CA ASP A 313 10.93 8.85 -11.11
C ASP A 313 11.37 7.39 -11.33
N PHE A 314 10.41 6.48 -11.48
CA PHE A 314 10.68 5.08 -11.76
C PHE A 314 11.20 4.85 -13.19
N CYS A 315 10.71 5.58 -14.19
CA CYS A 315 11.27 5.59 -15.54
C CYS A 315 12.73 6.09 -15.54
N ASN A 316 13.01 7.16 -14.80
CA ASN A 316 14.37 7.66 -14.63
C ASN A 316 15.29 6.63 -13.95
N LEU A 317 14.78 5.91 -12.94
CA LEU A 317 15.50 4.83 -12.29
C LEU A 317 15.78 3.66 -13.24
N ALA A 318 14.80 3.25 -14.04
CA ALA A 318 14.95 2.21 -15.04
C ALA A 318 16.00 2.59 -16.09
N GLY A 319 15.97 3.82 -16.59
CA GLY A 319 16.96 4.35 -17.54
C GLY A 319 18.38 4.36 -16.96
N LYS A 320 18.55 4.81 -15.70
CA LYS A 320 19.84 4.77 -15.00
C LYS A 320 20.38 3.35 -14.82
N ASN A 321 19.51 2.38 -14.54
CA ASN A 321 19.90 0.98 -14.40
C ASN A 321 20.33 0.38 -15.74
N ALA A 322 19.58 0.61 -16.81
CA ALA A 322 19.93 0.15 -18.16
C ALA A 322 21.25 0.75 -18.66
N ALA A 323 21.51 2.03 -18.36
CA ALA A 323 22.77 2.68 -18.74
C ALA A 323 23.99 2.11 -17.99
N LYS A 324 23.83 1.64 -16.75
CA LYS A 324 24.91 0.97 -16.00
C LYS A 324 25.24 -0.40 -16.55
N GLU A 325 24.22 -1.12 -17.03
CA GLU A 325 24.37 -2.48 -17.56
C GLU A 325 24.98 -2.52 -18.96
N LYS A 326 24.92 -1.41 -19.71
CA LYS A 326 25.67 -1.24 -20.96
C LYS A 326 27.14 -0.89 -20.74
N LYS A 327 27.54 -0.53 -19.51
CA LYS A 327 28.87 -0.02 -19.16
C LYS A 327 29.73 -1.01 -18.36
N GLY A 328 29.17 -2.14 -17.91
CA GLY A 328 29.87 -3.18 -17.15
C GLY A 328 29.67 -4.53 -17.82
#